data_AF-A0A2I0QDS9-F1
#
_entry.id   AF-A0A2I0QDS9-F1
#
_cell.length_a   1.000
_cell.length_b   1.000
_cell.length_c   1.000
_cell.angle_alpha   90.00
_cell.angle_beta   90.00
_cell.angle_gamma   90.00
#
_symmetry.space_group_name_H-M   'P 1'
#
loop_
_entity.id
_entity.type
_entity.pdbx_description
1 polymer ?
#
loop_
_entity_poly.entity_id
_entity_poly.type
_entity_poly.pdbx_seq_one_letter_code
_entity_poly.pdbx_strand_id
1 'polypeptide(L)'
;MPAAKNLLEVYNNFKVTPLKTDEDFSQLYVKRPVKSKIIEKLKRRIENSERGKYEKYLFMGHRGCGKSTELNRIHSMLNESKFSIIQYSVNEILDVNDIDISDFLLSIALKIYEHGENNGVRFPKDFDEEFMDFA
;
A
#
# COMPACT_ATOMS: atom_id res chain seq x y z
N MET A 1 13.76 9.69 5.23
CA MET A 1 15.06 10.33 4.90
C MET A 1 15.06 11.77 5.41
N PRO A 2 16.14 12.30 6.00
CA PRO A 2 16.12 13.66 6.53
C PRO A 2 16.07 14.71 5.41
N ALA A 3 15.44 15.86 5.69
CA ALA A 3 15.42 16.99 4.77
C ALA A 3 16.86 17.47 4.46
N ALA A 4 17.17 17.62 3.17
CA ALA A 4 18.48 18.07 2.71
C ALA A 4 18.72 19.55 3.06
N LYS A 5 19.94 19.88 3.48
CA LYS A 5 20.39 21.24 3.81
C LYS A 5 21.27 21.87 2.73
N ASN A 6 21.80 21.08 1.80
CA ASN A 6 22.65 21.53 0.70
C ASN A 6 22.38 20.72 -0.59
N LEU A 7 22.90 21.21 -1.73
CA LEU A 7 22.66 20.60 -3.04
C LEU A 7 23.24 19.18 -3.19
N LEU A 8 24.34 18.87 -2.52
CA LEU A 8 24.93 17.54 -2.54
C LEU A 8 24.02 16.54 -1.83
N GLU A 9 23.46 16.92 -0.68
CA GLU A 9 22.43 16.15 0.02
C GLU A 9 21.16 16.02 -0.82
N VAL A 10 20.73 17.06 -1.54
CA VAL A 10 19.59 16.96 -2.47
C VAL A 10 19.83 15.89 -3.53
N TYR A 11 21.00 15.88 -4.16
CA TYR A 11 21.35 14.86 -5.17
C TYR A 11 21.32 13.45 -4.60
N ASN A 12 21.92 13.24 -3.42
CA ASN A 12 21.93 11.95 -2.73
C ASN A 12 20.52 11.51 -2.28
N ASN A 13 19.66 12.47 -1.93
CA ASN A 13 18.28 12.25 -1.51
C ASN A 13 17.30 12.16 -2.69
N PHE A 14 17.74 12.41 -3.93
CA PHE A 14 16.89 12.42 -5.12
C PHE A 14 16.54 10.99 -5.60
N LYS A 15 15.97 10.20 -4.70
CA LYS A 15 15.48 8.84 -4.98
C LYS A 15 13.98 8.87 -5.23
N VAL A 16 13.55 8.19 -6.30
CA VAL A 16 12.13 8.08 -6.65
C VAL A 16 11.49 6.96 -5.83
N THR A 17 11.37 7.19 -4.52
CA THR A 17 10.72 6.29 -3.57
C THR A 17 9.47 6.94 -2.98
N PRO A 18 8.38 6.19 -2.77
CA PRO A 18 7.20 6.73 -2.12
C PRO A 18 7.45 7.03 -0.64
N LEU A 19 6.76 8.02 -0.09
CA LEU A 19 6.76 8.27 1.36
C LEU A 19 5.95 7.16 2.04
N LYS A 20 6.47 6.59 3.12
CA LYS A 20 5.85 5.45 3.82
C LYS A 20 5.47 5.82 5.26
N THR A 21 6.34 6.48 6.01
CA THR A 21 6.13 6.77 7.45
C THR A 21 5.56 8.15 7.71
N ASP A 22 4.98 8.36 8.89
CA ASP A 22 4.48 9.66 9.30
C ASP A 22 5.60 10.72 9.37
N GLU A 23 6.82 10.34 9.76
CA GLU A 23 7.98 11.23 9.73
C GLU A 23 8.29 11.68 8.30
N ASP A 24 8.31 10.76 7.33
CA ASP A 24 8.54 11.08 5.92
C ASP A 24 7.46 12.06 5.41
N PHE A 25 6.19 11.84 5.76
CA PHE A 25 5.12 12.76 5.40
C PHE A 25 5.28 14.14 6.06
N SER A 26 5.64 14.19 7.33
CA SER A 26 5.82 15.47 8.04
C SER A 26 6.94 16.32 7.47
N GLN A 27 8.04 15.69 7.02
CA GLN A 27 9.24 16.40 6.57
C GLN A 27 9.25 16.69 5.07
N LEU A 28 8.68 15.80 4.25
CA LEU A 28 8.89 15.80 2.80
C LEU A 28 7.60 15.99 1.97
N TYR A 29 6.42 15.83 2.57
CA TYR A 29 5.17 15.90 1.82
C TYR A 29 4.75 17.34 1.53
N VAL A 30 4.56 17.64 0.24
CA VAL A 30 4.01 18.92 -0.22
C VAL A 30 2.56 18.73 -0.66
N LYS A 31 1.62 19.44 -0.01
CA LYS A 31 0.20 19.39 -0.37
C LYS A 31 -0.02 19.91 -1.79
N ARG A 32 -0.72 19.12 -2.61
CA ARG A 32 -1.06 19.45 -4.00
C ARG A 32 -2.57 19.72 -4.09
N PRO A 33 -3.03 20.97 -4.25
CA PRO A 33 -4.43 21.36 -4.02
C PRO A 33 -5.47 20.49 -4.74
N VAL A 34 -5.24 20.14 -6.01
CA VAL A 34 -6.17 19.31 -6.79
C VAL A 34 -6.10 17.84 -6.38
N LYS A 35 -4.90 17.26 -6.30
CA LYS A 35 -4.70 15.84 -5.95
C LYS A 35 -5.14 15.54 -4.52
N SER A 36 -4.82 16.41 -3.56
CA SER A 36 -5.21 16.24 -2.15
C SER A 36 -6.73 16.12 -2.00
N LYS A 37 -7.51 16.92 -2.74
CA LYS A 37 -8.98 16.85 -2.71
C LYS A 37 -9.53 15.53 -3.26
N ILE A 38 -8.91 14.97 -4.29
CA ILE A 38 -9.31 13.66 -4.87
C ILE A 38 -9.10 12.56 -3.83
N ILE A 39 -7.96 12.58 -3.14
CA ILE A 39 -7.62 11.62 -2.09
C ILE A 39 -8.58 11.69 -0.91
N GLU A 40 -8.91 12.90 -0.45
CA GLU A 40 -9.91 13.10 0.60
C GLU A 40 -11.31 12.63 0.17
N LYS A 41 -11.69 12.88 -1.09
CA LYS A 41 -12.96 12.39 -1.65
C LYS A 41 -13.01 10.86 -1.70
N LEU A 42 -11.89 10.23 -2.08
CA LEU A 42 -11.79 8.78 -2.13
C LEU A 42 -11.85 8.16 -0.74
N LYS A 43 -11.13 8.71 0.24
CA LYS A 43 -11.25 8.32 1.66
C LYS A 43 -12.71 8.31 2.08
N ARG A 44 -13.43 9.42 1.87
CA ARG A 44 -14.84 9.54 2.24
C ARG A 44 -15.70 8.49 1.53
N ARG A 45 -15.39 8.14 0.28
CA ARG A 45 -16.13 7.11 -0.45
C ARG A 45 -15.91 5.72 0.13
N ILE A 46 -14.66 5.37 0.45
CA ILE A 46 -14.30 4.11 1.13
C ILE A 46 -15.01 4.02 2.49
N GLU A 47 -14.97 5.09 3.29
CA GLU A 47 -15.58 5.09 4.64
C GLU A 47 -17.11 4.93 4.65
N ASN A 48 -17.76 5.34 3.55
CA ASN A 48 -19.20 5.28 3.36
C ASN A 48 -19.64 4.16 2.40
N SER A 49 -18.75 3.26 2.00
CA SER A 49 -19.11 2.14 1.14
C SER A 49 -20.11 1.22 1.86
N GLU A 50 -21.18 0.83 1.16
CA GLU A 50 -22.16 -0.11 1.71
C GLU A 50 -21.57 -1.52 1.83
N ARG A 51 -21.93 -2.24 2.89
CA ARG A 51 -21.55 -3.65 3.04
C ARG A 51 -22.05 -4.46 1.84
N GLY A 52 -21.17 -5.29 1.27
CA GLY A 52 -21.48 -6.11 0.10
C GLY A 52 -21.30 -5.40 -1.25
N LYS A 53 -21.00 -4.09 -1.28
CA LYS A 53 -20.59 -3.39 -2.50
C LYS A 53 -19.07 -3.33 -2.60
N TYR A 54 -18.52 -3.99 -3.61
CA TYR A 54 -17.08 -3.97 -3.89
C TYR A 54 -16.76 -2.90 -4.94
N GLU A 55 -15.82 -2.01 -4.61
CA GLU A 55 -15.39 -0.94 -5.49
C GLU A 55 -13.94 -1.13 -5.91
N LYS A 56 -13.62 -0.78 -7.16
CA LYS A 56 -12.27 -0.84 -7.71
C LYS A 56 -11.86 0.56 -8.16
N TYR A 57 -10.64 0.96 -7.81
CA TYR A 57 -10.09 2.28 -8.13
C TYR A 57 -8.77 2.14 -8.87
N LEU A 58 -8.64 2.84 -9.99
CA LEU A 58 -7.45 2.82 -10.82
C LEU A 58 -6.75 4.18 -10.80
N PHE A 59 -5.49 4.19 -10.36
CA PHE A 59 -4.64 5.36 -10.32
C PHE A 59 -3.66 5.33 -11.49
N MET A 60 -3.83 6.23 -12.45
CA MET A 60 -2.94 6.35 -13.61
C MET A 60 -1.99 7.55 -13.49
N GLY A 61 -0.82 7.44 -14.12
CA GLY A 61 0.14 8.53 -14.26
C GLY A 61 1.59 8.04 -14.32
N HIS A 62 2.51 8.93 -14.68
CA HIS A 62 3.93 8.60 -14.87
C HIS A 62 4.65 8.17 -13.58
N ARG A 63 5.80 7.48 -13.72
CA ARG A 63 6.70 7.16 -12.60
C ARG A 63 7.12 8.44 -11.88
N GLY A 64 7.16 8.41 -10.55
CA GLY A 64 7.51 9.59 -9.75
C GLY A 64 6.42 10.65 -9.59
N CYS A 65 5.23 10.51 -10.20
CA CYS A 65 4.16 11.51 -10.04
C CYS A 65 3.44 11.46 -8.67
N GLY A 66 3.85 10.54 -7.78
CA GLY A 66 3.41 10.43 -6.39
C GLY A 66 2.23 9.49 -6.13
N LYS A 67 1.89 8.57 -7.05
CA LYS A 67 0.74 7.65 -6.89
C LYS A 67 0.84 6.81 -5.61
N SER A 68 1.93 6.07 -5.44
CA SER A 68 2.14 5.22 -4.27
C SER A 68 2.24 6.03 -2.97
N THR A 69 2.79 7.25 -3.02
CA THR A 69 2.76 8.20 -1.89
C THR A 69 1.32 8.54 -1.48
N GLU A 70 0.44 8.88 -2.43
CA GLU A 70 -0.96 9.18 -2.09
C GLU A 70 -1.74 7.94 -1.64
N LEU A 71 -1.41 6.74 -2.13
CA LEU A 71 -1.99 5.48 -1.61
C LEU A 71 -1.59 5.24 -0.15
N ASN A 72 -0.31 5.43 0.20
CA ASN A 72 0.15 5.35 1.59
C ASN A 72 -0.49 6.41 2.47
N ARG A 73 -0.75 7.60 1.91
CA ARG A 73 -1.48 8.66 2.61
C ARG A 73 -2.94 8.29 2.87
N ILE A 74 -3.62 7.63 1.94
CA ILE A 74 -4.98 7.12 2.19
C ILE A 74 -4.94 6.08 3.31
N HIS A 75 -3.97 5.17 3.27
CA HIS A 75 -3.80 4.14 4.29
C HIS A 75 -3.72 4.75 5.69
N SER A 76 -2.84 5.74 5.92
CA SER A 76 -2.71 6.39 7.24
C SER A 76 -3.91 7.25 7.65
N MET A 77 -4.83 7.56 6.73
CA MET A 77 -6.04 8.33 7.01
C MET A 77 -7.26 7.46 7.31
N LEU A 78 -7.24 6.17 6.96
CA LEU A 78 -8.36 5.26 7.17
C LEU A 78 -8.39 4.74 8.61
N ASN A 79 -9.60 4.52 9.12
CA ASN A 79 -9.78 4.04 10.48
C ASN A 79 -9.51 2.52 10.58
N GLU A 80 -8.40 2.15 11.22
CA GLU A 80 -7.98 0.75 11.43
C GLU A 80 -8.99 -0.08 12.24
N SER A 81 -9.78 0.54 13.12
CA SER A 81 -10.87 -0.17 13.83
C SER A 81 -12.03 -0.60 12.93
N LYS A 82 -12.10 -0.07 11.70
CA LYS A 82 -13.18 -0.30 10.76
C LYS A 82 -12.73 -1.04 9.50
N PHE A 83 -11.44 -0.99 9.17
CA PHE A 83 -10.87 -1.55 7.96
C PHE A 83 -9.57 -2.29 8.27
N SER A 84 -9.47 -3.53 7.80
CA SER A 84 -8.19 -4.25 7.67
C SER A 84 -7.57 -3.88 6.32
N ILE A 85 -6.39 -3.26 6.33
CA ILE A 85 -5.76 -2.73 5.13
C ILE A 85 -4.51 -3.56 4.82
N ILE A 86 -4.48 -4.13 3.62
CA ILE A 86 -3.38 -4.96 3.14
C ILE A 86 -2.67 -4.20 2.02
N GLN A 87 -1.43 -3.79 2.29
CA GLN A 87 -0.57 -3.18 1.28
C GLN A 87 0.19 -4.28 0.52
N TYR A 88 0.14 -4.23 -0.81
CA TYR A 88 0.77 -5.23 -1.67
C TYR A 88 1.45 -4.54 -2.86
N SER A 89 2.67 -4.96 -3.18
CA SER A 89 3.44 -4.51 -4.34
C SER A 89 4.07 -5.73 -5.01
N VAL A 90 3.63 -6.04 -6.24
CA VAL A 90 4.19 -7.15 -7.03
C VAL A 90 5.71 -7.06 -7.12
N ASN A 91 6.25 -5.86 -7.38
CA ASN A 91 7.69 -5.63 -7.52
C ASN A 91 8.50 -5.89 -6.24
N GLU A 92 7.85 -5.94 -5.07
CA GLU A 92 8.55 -6.22 -3.80
C GLU A 92 8.58 -7.73 -3.49
N ILE A 93 7.75 -8.54 -4.16
CA ILE A 93 7.54 -9.96 -3.82
C ILE A 93 7.94 -10.89 -4.97
N LEU A 94 7.69 -10.50 -6.22
CA LEU A 94 7.89 -11.33 -7.40
C LEU A 94 8.84 -10.65 -8.38
N ASP A 95 9.59 -11.45 -9.16
CA ASP A 95 10.32 -10.94 -10.32
C ASP A 95 9.32 -10.67 -11.45
N VAL A 96 9.06 -9.38 -11.71
CA VAL A 96 8.11 -8.98 -12.75
C VAL A 96 8.53 -9.37 -14.17
N ASN A 97 9.78 -9.79 -14.39
CA ASN A 97 10.22 -10.28 -15.70
C ASN A 97 9.92 -11.77 -15.92
N ASP A 98 9.60 -12.50 -14.84
CA ASP A 98 9.36 -13.94 -14.84
C ASP A 98 8.26 -14.29 -13.82
N ILE A 99 7.04 -13.83 -14.11
CA ILE A 99 5.87 -13.98 -13.25
C ILE A 99 4.75 -14.70 -13.99
N ASP A 100 4.25 -15.80 -13.42
CA ASP A 100 2.99 -16.41 -13.84
C ASP A 100 1.80 -15.86 -13.03
N ILE A 101 0.59 -16.03 -13.58
CA ILE A 101 -0.65 -15.69 -12.89
C ILE A 101 -0.80 -16.47 -11.59
N SER A 102 -0.30 -17.70 -11.54
CA SER A 102 -0.28 -18.57 -10.37
C SER A 102 0.54 -17.94 -9.25
N ASP A 103 1.76 -17.47 -9.57
CA ASP A 103 2.64 -16.78 -8.62
C ASP A 103 2.00 -15.50 -8.09
N PHE A 104 1.38 -14.73 -8.98
CA PHE A 104 0.66 -13.52 -8.59
C PHE A 104 -0.47 -13.81 -7.60
N LEU A 105 -1.31 -14.81 -7.88
CA LEU A 105 -2.41 -15.19 -6.98
C LEU A 105 -1.90 -15.74 -5.65
N LEU A 106 -0.87 -16.59 -5.68
CA LEU A 106 -0.26 -17.14 -4.47
C LEU A 106 0.35 -16.04 -3.60
N SER A 107 1.06 -15.09 -4.21
CA SER A 107 1.64 -13.96 -3.48
C SER A 107 0.59 -13.06 -2.80
N ILE A 108 -0.60 -12.92 -3.41
CA ILE A 108 -1.73 -12.22 -2.77
C ILE A 108 -2.26 -13.04 -1.59
N ALA A 109 -2.46 -14.34 -1.78
CA ALA A 109 -2.95 -15.23 -0.73
C ALA A 109 -2.00 -15.23 0.47
N LEU A 110 -0.69 -15.35 0.23
CA LEU A 110 0.35 -15.28 1.26
C LEU A 110 0.28 -13.94 2.00
N LYS A 111 0.13 -12.82 1.28
CA LYS A 111 0.01 -11.50 1.91
C LYS A 111 -1.22 -11.36 2.80
N ILE A 112 -2.34 -11.97 2.40
CA ILE A 112 -3.57 -11.98 3.20
C ILE A 112 -3.38 -12.85 4.45
N TYR A 113 -2.76 -14.03 4.30
CA TYR A 113 -2.45 -14.93 5.39
C TYR A 113 -1.52 -14.26 6.42
N GLU A 114 -0.38 -13.72 5.99
CA GLU A 114 0.55 -12.96 6.84
C GLU A 114 -0.15 -11.82 7.58
N HIS A 115 -1.04 -11.09 6.90
CA HIS A 115 -1.80 -10.02 7.52
C HIS A 115 -2.75 -10.56 8.60
N GLY A 116 -3.45 -11.66 8.35
CA GLY A 116 -4.33 -12.30 9.32
C GLY A 116 -3.59 -12.79 10.56
N GLU A 117 -2.47 -13.49 10.37
CA GLU A 117 -1.59 -13.97 11.45
C GLU A 117 -1.14 -12.81 12.35
N ASN A 118 -0.60 -11.75 11.75
CA ASN A 118 -0.13 -10.57 12.49
C ASN A 118 -1.23 -9.80 13.23
N ASN A 119 -2.50 -9.98 12.85
CA ASN A 119 -3.65 -9.35 13.48
C ASN A 119 -4.45 -10.32 14.38
N GLY A 120 -3.94 -11.52 14.64
CA GLY A 120 -4.56 -12.49 15.54
C GLY A 120 -5.85 -13.11 15.01
N VAL A 121 -6.02 -13.16 13.68
CA VAL A 121 -7.11 -13.90 13.05
C VAL A 121 -6.91 -15.39 13.34
N ARG A 122 -7.97 -16.08 13.79
CA ARG A 122 -7.91 -17.52 14.03
C ARG A 122 -8.18 -18.27 12.74
N PHE A 123 -7.18 -19.01 12.27
CA PHE A 123 -7.34 -19.95 11.17
C PHE A 123 -7.88 -21.30 11.67
N PRO A 124 -8.54 -22.09 10.80
CA PRO A 124 -8.89 -23.47 11.10
C PRO A 124 -7.66 -24.29 11.52
N LYS A 125 -7.88 -25.37 12.29
CA LYS A 125 -6.80 -26.33 12.55
C LYS A 125 -6.28 -26.89 11.23
N ASP A 126 -4.97 -27.08 11.16
CA ASP A 126 -4.23 -27.66 10.03
C ASP A 126 -4.17 -26.78 8.77
N PHE A 127 -4.75 -25.56 8.81
CA PHE A 127 -4.71 -24.62 7.70
C PHE A 127 -3.28 -24.23 7.30
N ASP A 128 -2.37 -24.09 8.29
CA ASP A 128 -0.99 -23.71 8.03
C ASP A 128 -0.24 -24.81 7.26
N GLU A 129 -0.49 -26.08 7.60
CA GLU A 129 0.09 -27.23 6.90
C GLU A 129 -0.48 -27.33 5.48
N GLU A 130 -1.80 -27.23 5.32
CA GLU A 130 -2.45 -27.24 3.99
C GLU A 130 -2.02 -26.07 3.10
N PHE A 131 -1.87 -24.88 3.67
CA PHE A 131 -1.48 -23.68 2.93
C PHE A 131 -0.02 -23.74 2.50
N MET A 132 0.88 -24.23 3.36
CA MET A 132 2.30 -24.38 3.05
C MET A 132 2.58 -25.56 2.11
N ASP A 133 1.75 -26.61 2.11
CA ASP A 133 1.83 -27.70 1.13
C ASP A 133 1.38 -27.26 -0.28
N PHE A 134 0.56 -26.20 -0.37
CA PHE A 134 0.09 -25.64 -1.63
C PHE A 134 1.05 -24.61 -2.24
N ALA A 135 1.83 -23.90 -1.41
CA ALA A 135 2.71 -22.82 -1.81
C ALA A 135 4.09 -23.31 -2.30
#